data_AF-A0A954KXM3-F1
#
_entry.id   AF-A0A954KXM3-F1
#
_cell.length_a   1.000
_cell.length_b   1.000
_cell.length_c   1.000
_cell.angle_alpha   90.00
_cell.angle_beta   90.00
_cell.angle_gamma   90.00
#
_symmetry.space_group_name_H-M   'P 1'
#
loop_
_entity.id
_entity.type
_entity.pdbx_description
1 polymer ?
#
loop_
_entity_poly.entity_id
_entity_poly.type
_entity_poly.pdbx_seq_one_letter_code
_entity_poly.pdbx_strand_id
1 'polypeptide(L)' 'EALEQVRPNNNQGEYYLTDCAEILRNSGHTVVAACKLDIAEAMGVNTQEQLAEVAQVMKSRG' A
#
# COMPACT_ATOMS: atom_id res chain seq x y z
N GLU A 1 -3.52 18.42 -5.41
CA GLU A 1 -4.96 18.28 -5.07
C GLU A 1 -5.28 17.21 -4.01
N ALA A 2 -5.16 15.90 -4.28
CA ALA A 2 -5.57 14.89 -3.28
C ALA A 2 -4.72 14.92 -1.98
N LEU A 3 -3.38 15.05 -2.12
CA LEU A 3 -2.46 15.15 -0.98
C LEU A 3 -2.76 16.36 -0.07
N GLU A 4 -3.25 17.47 -0.65
CA GLU A 4 -3.59 18.69 0.12
C GLU A 4 -4.87 18.52 0.94
N GLN A 5 -5.68 17.50 0.64
CA GLN A 5 -6.95 17.21 1.30
C GLN A 5 -6.83 16.12 2.37
N VAL A 6 -5.71 15.40 2.44
CA VAL A 6 -5.47 14.40 3.50
C VAL A 6 -5.42 15.10 4.85
N ARG A 7 -6.05 14.50 5.86
CA ARG A 7 -6.09 15.02 7.24
C ARG A 7 -5.68 13.90 8.21
N PRO A 8 -4.99 14.23 9.31
CA PRO A 8 -4.54 13.25 10.30
C PRO A 8 -5.67 12.84 11.26
N ASN A 9 -6.83 12.50 10.71
CA ASN A 9 -8.06 12.22 11.47
C ASN A 9 -8.23 10.71 11.78
N ASN A 10 -7.12 9.97 11.85
CA ASN A 10 -7.11 8.57 12.26
C ASN A 10 -6.62 8.42 13.71
N ASN A 11 -6.73 7.21 14.25
CA ASN A 11 -6.38 6.92 15.64
C ASN A 11 -4.88 7.12 15.96
N GLN A 12 -4.03 7.31 14.96
CA GLN A 12 -2.58 7.53 15.11
C GLN A 12 -2.19 9.00 14.88
N GLY A 13 -3.09 9.85 14.35
CA GLY A 13 -2.79 11.23 14.00
C GLY A 13 -1.86 11.37 12.78
N GLU A 14 -1.85 10.40 11.87
CA GLU A 14 -0.93 10.37 10.72
C GLU A 14 -1.62 10.72 9.40
N TYR A 15 -0.85 11.21 8.42
CA TYR A 15 -1.36 11.45 7.06
C TYR A 15 -1.23 10.16 6.25
N TYR A 16 -2.34 9.46 6.03
CA TYR A 16 -2.34 8.22 5.26
C TYR A 16 -2.39 8.49 3.76
N LEU A 17 -1.34 8.07 3.05
CA LEU A 17 -1.29 8.12 1.59
C LEU A 17 -2.45 7.36 0.95
N THR A 18 -2.92 6.28 1.60
CA THR A 18 -4.03 5.45 1.13
C THR A 18 -5.34 6.22 0.97
N ASP A 19 -5.55 7.29 1.74
CA ASP A 19 -6.77 8.10 1.69
C ASP A 19 -6.89 8.88 0.37
N CYS A 20 -5.77 9.12 -0.32
CA CYS A 20 -5.77 9.78 -1.62
C CYS A 20 -6.64 9.03 -2.66
N ALA A 21 -6.70 7.70 -2.58
CA ALA A 21 -7.53 6.90 -3.49
C ALA A 21 -9.03 7.21 -3.31
N GLU A 22 -9.48 7.37 -2.07
CA GLU A 22 -10.86 7.74 -1.78
C GLU A 22 -11.15 9.20 -2.19
N ILE A 23 -10.24 10.12 -1.88
CA ILE A 23 -10.37 11.55 -2.23
C ILE A 23 -10.50 11.70 -3.75
N LEU A 24 -9.61 11.07 -4.53
CA LEU A 24 -9.65 11.12 -5.99
C LEU A 24 -10.96 10.59 -6.55
N ARG A 25 -11.43 9.45 -6.03
CA ARG A 25 -12.71 8.84 -6.43
C ARG A 25 -13.89 9.78 -6.15
N ASN A 26 -13.92 10.41 -4.97
CA ASN A 26 -14.98 11.35 -4.59
C ASN A 26 -14.92 12.65 -5.40
N SER A 27 -13.74 13.05 -5.89
CA SER A 27 -13.55 14.16 -6.82
C SER A 27 -13.86 13.80 -8.29
N GLY A 28 -14.47 12.64 -8.56
CA GLY A 28 -14.89 12.22 -9.90
C GLY A 28 -13.78 11.66 -10.79
N HIS A 29 -12.58 11.43 -10.25
CA HIS A 29 -11.50 10.79 -11.00
C HIS A 29 -11.70 9.28 -11.08
N THR A 30 -11.22 8.68 -12.17
CA THR A 30 -11.19 7.22 -12.29
C THR A 30 -10.06 6.64 -11.43
N VAL A 31 -10.40 5.72 -10.53
CA VAL A 31 -9.45 5.00 -9.67
C VAL A 31 -9.58 3.51 -9.97
N VAL A 32 -8.46 2.84 -10.27
CA VAL A 32 -8.43 1.43 -10.71
C VAL A 32 -7.60 0.60 -9.73
N ALA A 33 -8.20 -0.47 -9.18
CA ALA A 33 -7.46 -1.52 -8.50
C ALA A 33 -7.05 -2.59 -9.52
N ALA A 34 -5.75 -2.77 -9.75
CA ALA A 34 -5.24 -3.70 -10.75
C ALA A 34 -4.52 -4.88 -10.07
N CYS A 35 -5.08 -6.08 -10.19
CA CYS A 35 -4.46 -7.32 -9.70
C CYS A 35 -3.36 -7.80 -10.66
N LYS A 36 -2.22 -7.11 -10.67
CA LYS A 36 -1.09 -7.42 -11.57
C LYS A 36 0.06 -8.17 -10.93
N LEU A 37 0.10 -8.21 -9.60
CA LEU A 37 1.19 -8.81 -8.84
C LEU A 37 0.77 -10.18 -8.30
N ASP A 38 1.69 -11.14 -8.31
CA ASP A 38 1.56 -12.32 -7.48
C ASP A 38 1.66 -11.94 -5.98
N ILE A 39 1.23 -12.84 -5.09
CA ILE A 39 1.22 -12.53 -3.66
C ILE A 39 2.63 -12.22 -3.12
N ALA A 40 3.65 -12.92 -3.60
CA ALA A 40 5.03 -12.72 -3.14
C ALA A 40 5.66 -11.44 -3.68
N GLU A 41 5.23 -10.94 -4.85
CA GLU A 41 5.61 -9.65 -5.42
C GLU A 41 4.94 -8.48 -4.68
N ALA A 42 3.78 -8.72 -4.06
CA ALA A 42 3.03 -7.72 -3.29
C ALA A 42 3.31 -7.75 -1.78
N MET A 43 4.08 -8.73 -1.29
CA MET A 43 4.41 -8.86 0.14
C MET A 43 5.27 -7.70 0.63
N GLY A 44 4.82 -7.02 1.69
CA GLY A 44 5.61 -6.05 2.43
C GLY A 44 6.43 -6.68 3.55
N VAL A 45 7.49 -5.99 4.01
CA VAL A 45 8.36 -6.43 5.10
C VAL A 45 8.43 -5.35 6.18
N ASN A 46 7.81 -5.62 7.32
CA ASN A 46 7.77 -4.74 8.49
C ASN A 46 8.43 -5.36 9.72
N THR A 47 8.69 -6.68 9.71
CA THR A 47 9.37 -7.38 10.81
C THR A 47 10.52 -8.25 10.29
N GLN A 48 11.40 -8.71 11.19
CA GLN A 48 12.52 -9.58 10.83
C GLN A 48 12.06 -10.97 10.37
N GLU A 49 10.97 -11.47 10.93
CA GLU A 49 10.36 -12.74 10.53
C GLU A 49 9.85 -12.67 9.08
N GLN A 50 9.19 -11.56 8.72
CA GLN A 50 8.74 -11.31 7.35
C GLN A 50 9.91 -11.18 6.36
N LEU A 51 11.03 -10.58 6.81
CA LEU A 51 12.24 -10.51 6.00
C LEU A 51 12.80 -11.90 5.71
N ALA A 52 12.84 -12.78 6.72
CA ALA A 52 13.30 -14.15 6.55
C ALA A 52 12.39 -14.94 5.60
N GLU A 53 11.08 -14.77 5.69
CA GLU A 53 10.10 -15.38 4.78
C GLU A 53 10.33 -14.96 3.31
N VAL A 54 10.41 -13.65 3.05
CA VAL A 54 10.65 -13.12 1.69
C VAL A 54 12.00 -13.60 1.15
N ALA A 55 13.05 -13.65 1.98
CA ALA A 55 14.35 -14.16 1.58
C ALA A 55 14.31 -15.63 1.12
N GLN A 56 13.52 -16.49 1.78
CA GLN A 56 13.33 -17.88 1.33
C GLN A 56 12.61 -17.95 -0.01
N VAL A 57 11.56 -17.13 -0.20
CA VAL A 57 10.82 -17.07 -1.48
C VAL A 57 11.71 -16.58 -2.61
N MET A 58 12.57 -15.58 -2.37
CA MET A 58 13.52 -15.11 -3.39
C MET A 58 14.56 -16.18 -3.72
N LYS A 59 15.05 -16.92 -2.71
CA LYS A 59 16.02 -18.01 -2.91
C LYS A 59 15.45 -19.19 -3.70
N SER A 60 14.17 -19.51 -3.55
CA SER A 60 13.53 -20.60 -4.31
C SER A 60 13.20 -20.23 -5.76
N ARG A 61 13.26 -18.93 -6.10
CA ARG A 61 13.02 -18.38 -7.44
C ARG A 61 14.30 -18.18 -8.26
N GLY A 62 15.47 -18.14 -7.62
CA GLY A 62 16.79 -18.00 -8.27
C GLY A 62 17.41 -19.35 -8.60
#